data_AF-A0A7S1NFK8-F1
#
_entry.id   AF-A0A7S1NFK8-F1
#
_cell.length_a   1.000
_cell.length_b   1.000
_cell.length_c   1.000
_cell.angle_alpha   90.00
_cell.angle_beta   90.00
_cell.angle_gamma   90.00
#
_symmetry.space_group_name_H-M   'P 1'
#
loop_
_entity.id
_entity.type
_entity.pdbx_description
1 polymer ?
#
loop_
_entity_poly.entity_id
_entity_poly.type
_entity_poly.pdbx_seq_one_letter_code
_entity_poly.pdbx_strand_id
1 'polypeptide(L)'
;YPPAPRGHSSPFAPLECFVGEVISSAILGVAVFAINDKSNAAPGDVAAPFAVASVVLAINLSWGTLSGSSLNPARDVGPRIFTWLAGYGSEVWTADGNYFWIPLLAPVIGVVAGSALYCIFIENMHPIAPLIPELQDHDGILGQSQEHSVHRDSDGPKQPNTHKPTVSELQSSVHELLGGKARAVTPLPTAC
;
A
#
# COMPACT_ATOMS: atom_id res chain seq x y z
N TYR A 1 32.39 -5.47 25.23
CA TYR A 1 33.27 -5.61 24.06
C TYR A 1 34.52 -4.79 24.33
N PRO A 2 35.73 -5.38 24.37
CA PRO A 2 36.95 -4.58 24.34
C PRO A 2 37.02 -3.82 23.01
N PRO A 3 37.53 -2.57 22.99
CA PRO A 3 37.70 -1.83 21.74
C PRO A 3 38.67 -2.58 20.83
N ALA A 4 38.27 -2.80 19.58
CA ALA A 4 39.12 -3.43 18.58
C ALA A 4 40.39 -2.59 18.35
N PRO A 5 41.55 -3.22 18.05
CA PRO A 5 42.77 -2.50 17.73
C PRO A 5 42.54 -1.53 16.56
N ARG A 6 43.03 -0.29 16.70
CA ARG A 6 43.00 0.74 15.65
C ARG A 6 43.71 0.21 14.40
N GLY A 7 42.94 -0.18 13.38
CA GLY A 7 43.46 -0.76 12.13
C GLY A 7 42.62 -1.90 11.55
N HIS A 8 41.68 -2.46 12.31
CA HIS A 8 40.70 -3.41 11.78
C HIS A 8 39.49 -2.63 11.24
N SER A 9 39.40 -2.46 9.92
CA SER A 9 38.12 -2.16 9.28
C SER A 9 37.09 -3.18 9.74
N SER A 10 35.82 -2.80 9.88
CA SER A 10 34.73 -3.75 10.06
C SER A 10 34.92 -4.97 9.13
N PRO A 11 34.62 -6.20 9.59
CA PRO A 11 34.85 -7.41 8.78
C PRO A 11 34.06 -7.41 7.46
N PHE A 12 33.11 -6.48 7.31
CA PHE A 12 32.32 -6.24 6.11
C PHE A 12 32.71 -4.89 5.48
N ALA A 13 32.77 -4.87 4.15
CA ALA A 13 33.07 -3.67 3.40
C ALA A 13 31.91 -2.66 3.53
N PRO A 14 32.16 -1.33 3.57
CA PRO A 14 31.10 -0.32 3.62
C PRO A 14 30.03 -0.47 2.54
N LEU A 15 30.42 -0.99 1.37
CA LEU A 15 29.53 -1.31 0.26
C LEU A 15 28.53 -2.44 0.59
N GLU A 16 28.97 -3.49 1.30
CA GLU A 16 28.11 -4.61 1.67
C GLU A 16 27.04 -4.16 2.67
N CYS A 17 27.43 -3.32 3.64
CA CYS A 17 26.49 -2.71 4.57
C CYS A 17 25.49 -1.81 3.84
N PHE A 18 25.97 -0.97 2.91
CA PHE A 18 25.10 -0.10 2.12
C PHE A 18 24.08 -0.89 1.28
N VAL A 19 24.55 -1.89 0.52
CA VAL A 19 23.67 -2.72 -0.32
C VAL A 19 22.69 -3.51 0.53
N GLY A 20 23.14 -4.09 1.64
CA GLY A 20 22.27 -4.79 2.59
C GLY A 20 21.17 -3.87 3.11
N GLU A 21 21.52 -2.66 3.54
CA GLU A 21 20.57 -1.69 4.08
C GLU A 21 19.54 -1.22 3.04
N VAL A 22 19.97 -1.01 1.78
CA VAL A 22 19.07 -0.70 0.66
C VAL A 22 18.11 -1.85 0.40
N ILE A 23 18.59 -3.10 0.31
CA ILE A 23 17.75 -4.27 0.03
C ILE A 23 16.76 -4.52 1.16
N SER A 24 17.22 -4.53 2.41
CA SER A 24 16.37 -4.71 3.57
C SER A 24 15.27 -3.65 3.66
N SER A 25 15.61 -2.39 3.38
CA SER A 25 14.65 -1.28 3.37
C SER A 25 13.69 -1.31 2.18
N ALA A 26 14.13 -1.82 1.02
CA ALA A 26 13.26 -2.03 -0.13
C ALA A 26 12.22 -3.12 0.12
N ILE A 27 12.62 -4.23 0.74
CA ILE A 27 11.69 -5.30 1.15
C ILE A 27 10.65 -4.74 2.14
N LEU A 28 11.09 -3.94 3.11
CA LEU A 28 10.18 -3.28 4.04
C LEU A 28 9.20 -2.34 3.32
N GLY A 29 9.69 -1.54 2.38
CA GLY A 29 8.85 -0.63 1.57
C GLY A 29 7.76 -1.38 0.80
N VAL A 30 8.12 -2.47 0.09
CA VAL A 30 7.17 -3.34 -0.62
C VAL A 30 6.14 -3.92 0.35
N ALA A 31 6.59 -4.46 1.49
CA ALA A 31 5.71 -5.10 2.46
C ALA A 31 4.71 -4.11 3.08
N VAL A 32 5.15 -2.89 3.42
CA VAL A 32 4.27 -1.85 3.99
C VAL A 32 3.21 -1.42 2.98
N PHE A 33 3.57 -1.24 1.71
CA PHE A 33 2.58 -0.97 0.66
C PHE A 33 1.61 -2.14 0.47
N ALA A 34 2.13 -3.37 0.43
CA ALA A 34 1.31 -4.57 0.30
C ALA A 34 0.31 -4.75 1.46
N ILE A 35 0.70 -4.41 2.68
CA ILE A 35 -0.16 -4.50 3.88
C ILE A 35 -1.24 -3.43 3.87
N ASN A 36 -0.95 -2.24 3.37
CA ASN A 36 -1.89 -1.10 3.38
C ASN A 36 -2.81 -1.03 2.15
N ASP A 37 -2.52 -1.80 1.10
CA ASP A 37 -3.35 -1.81 -0.10
C ASP A 37 -4.65 -2.58 0.11
N LYS A 38 -5.78 -1.86 0.10
CA LYS A 38 -7.13 -2.42 0.28
C LYS A 38 -7.59 -3.32 -0.86
N SER A 39 -6.99 -3.17 -2.04
CA SER A 39 -7.25 -4.01 -3.20
C SER A 39 -6.41 -5.29 -3.17
N ASN A 40 -5.40 -5.33 -2.30
CA ASN A 40 -4.68 -6.55 -1.92
C ASN A 40 -5.35 -7.21 -0.70
N ALA A 41 -4.93 -8.42 -0.33
CA ALA A 41 -5.39 -9.12 0.87
C ALA A 41 -4.86 -8.46 2.17
N ALA A 42 -5.27 -7.21 2.42
CA ALA A 42 -4.84 -6.42 3.56
C ALA A 42 -5.28 -7.07 4.88
N PRO A 43 -4.37 -7.23 5.85
CA PRO A 43 -4.77 -7.54 7.22
C PRO A 43 -5.59 -6.37 7.76
N GLY A 44 -6.71 -6.64 8.43
CA GLY A 44 -7.56 -5.59 9.00
C GLY A 44 -6.79 -4.64 9.94
N ASP A 45 -7.35 -3.46 10.21
CA ASP A 45 -6.67 -2.34 10.89
C ASP A 45 -5.91 -2.71 12.17
N VAL A 46 -6.43 -3.68 12.93
CA VAL A 46 -5.81 -4.17 14.18
C VAL A 46 -4.60 -5.08 13.91
N ALA A 47 -4.63 -5.86 12.83
CA ALA A 47 -3.61 -6.84 12.48
C ALA A 47 -2.45 -6.25 11.65
N ALA A 48 -2.71 -5.15 10.92
CA ALA A 48 -1.70 -4.43 10.13
C ALA A 48 -0.39 -4.10 10.90
N PRO A 49 -0.41 -3.52 12.12
CA PRO A 49 0.82 -3.23 12.84
C PRO A 49 1.59 -4.49 13.24
N PHE A 50 0.90 -5.60 13.53
CA PHE A 50 1.57 -6.87 13.84
C PHE A 50 2.20 -7.50 12.60
N ALA A 51 1.59 -7.34 11.42
CA ALA A 51 2.16 -7.77 10.16
C ALA A 51 3.42 -6.98 9.81
N VAL A 52 3.42 -5.65 9.99
CA VAL A 52 4.62 -4.84 9.80
C VAL A 52 5.71 -5.22 10.80
N ALA A 53 5.36 -5.42 12.07
CA ALA A 53 6.31 -5.83 13.10
C ALA A 53 6.95 -7.20 12.82
N SER A 54 6.19 -8.16 12.29
CA SER A 54 6.74 -9.49 11.95
C SER A 54 7.70 -9.43 10.77
N VAL A 55 7.44 -8.58 9.76
CA VAL A 55 8.36 -8.33 8.64
C VAL A 55 9.65 -7.68 9.15
N VAL A 56 9.54 -6.63 9.98
CA VAL A 56 10.71 -5.98 10.59
C VAL A 56 11.53 -6.98 11.42
N LEU A 57 10.87 -7.85 12.19
CA LEU A 57 11.54 -8.91 12.94
C LEU A 57 12.26 -9.90 12.03
N ALA A 58 11.61 -10.37 10.96
CA ALA A 58 12.19 -11.32 10.02
C ALA A 58 13.43 -10.73 9.32
N ILE A 59 13.38 -9.46 8.93
CA ILE A 59 14.52 -8.75 8.33
C ILE A 59 15.66 -8.64 9.34
N ASN A 60 15.38 -8.22 10.58
CA ASN A 60 16.40 -8.10 11.62
C ASN A 60 17.03 -9.45 11.99
N LEU A 61 16.29 -10.55 11.97
CA LEU A 61 16.87 -11.88 12.23
C LEU A 61 17.72 -12.38 11.05
N SER A 62 17.38 -11.98 9.82
CA SER A 62 18.09 -12.41 8.60
C SER A 62 19.34 -11.57 8.31
N TRP A 63 19.26 -10.25 8.51
CA TRP A 63 20.32 -9.28 8.18
C TRP A 63 20.93 -8.58 9.40
N GLY A 64 20.49 -8.90 10.61
CA GLY A 64 20.97 -8.26 11.84
C GLY A 64 22.45 -8.51 12.14
N THR A 65 23.00 -9.64 11.69
CA THR A 65 24.42 -9.99 11.94
C THR A 65 25.40 -9.31 10.98
N LEU A 66 24.95 -8.81 9.82
CA LEU A 66 25.80 -8.14 8.83
C LEU A 66 25.98 -6.64 9.14
N SER A 67 24.89 -5.92 9.40
CA SER A 67 24.89 -4.46 9.52
C SER A 67 23.96 -3.93 10.62
N GLY A 68 23.24 -4.82 11.32
CA GLY A 68 22.26 -4.42 12.33
C GLY A 68 20.96 -3.79 11.78
N SER A 69 20.78 -3.74 10.44
CA SER A 69 19.61 -3.21 9.69
C SER A 69 18.95 -1.99 10.33
N SER A 70 19.39 -0.77 9.98
CA SER A 70 18.81 0.45 10.56
C SER A 70 17.32 0.61 10.24
N LEU A 71 16.90 0.24 9.03
CA LEU A 71 15.55 0.30 8.42
C LEU A 71 14.88 1.68 8.43
N ASN A 72 15.30 2.59 9.30
CA ASN A 72 14.95 3.97 9.31
C ASN A 72 16.16 4.82 9.77
N PRO A 73 16.24 6.09 9.36
CA PRO A 73 17.29 7.00 9.83
C PRO A 73 17.16 7.36 11.31
N ALA A 74 15.94 7.38 11.86
CA ALA A 74 15.67 7.82 13.23
C ALA A 74 16.31 6.91 14.29
N ARG A 75 16.39 5.60 14.02
CA ARG A 75 16.99 4.59 14.89
C ARG A 75 18.48 4.81 15.09
N ASP A 76 19.15 5.42 14.12
CA ASP A 76 20.60 5.64 14.16
C ASP A 76 20.94 7.08 14.55
N VAL A 77 20.27 8.08 13.98
CA VAL A 77 20.53 9.50 14.26
C VAL A 77 20.20 9.88 15.71
N GLY A 78 19.09 9.38 16.26
CA GLY A 78 18.65 9.73 17.62
C GLY A 78 19.67 9.36 18.70
N PRO A 79 20.06 8.08 18.81
CA PRO A 79 21.10 7.64 19.74
C PRO A 79 22.45 8.33 19.51
N ARG A 80 22.82 8.64 18.25
CA ARG A 80 24.08 9.35 17.94
C ARG A 80 24.09 10.79 18.42
N ILE A 81 22.99 11.53 18.24
CA ILE A 81 22.88 12.89 18.77
C ILE A 81 22.93 12.85 20.31
N PHE A 82 22.24 11.87 20.92
CA PHE A 82 22.27 11.70 22.37
C PHE A 82 23.69 11.44 22.90
N THR A 83 24.44 10.52 22.29
CA THR A 83 25.81 10.23 22.74
C THR A 83 26.77 11.38 22.47
N TRP A 84 26.59 12.11 21.37
CA TRP A 84 27.33 13.34 21.09
C TRP A 84 27.12 14.39 22.19
N LEU A 85 25.86 14.62 22.61
CA LEU A 85 25.51 15.52 23.72
C LEU A 85 25.97 14.99 25.09
N ALA A 86 25.99 13.67 25.28
CA ALA A 86 26.44 13.02 26.51
C ALA A 86 27.97 13.09 26.72
N GLY A 87 28.71 13.74 25.81
CA GLY A 87 30.14 13.98 25.95
C GLY A 87 31.03 12.92 25.30
N TYR A 88 30.49 12.03 24.47
CA TYR A 88 31.31 11.09 23.68
C TYR A 88 32.10 11.80 22.56
N GLY A 89 31.83 13.08 22.30
CA GLY A 89 32.58 13.89 21.34
C GLY A 89 32.26 13.56 19.88
N SER A 90 33.06 14.10 18.96
CA SER A 90 32.85 13.95 17.51
C SER A 90 33.11 12.53 16.98
N GLU A 91 33.66 11.64 17.81
CA GLU A 91 33.96 10.25 17.43
C GLU A 91 32.71 9.48 16.98
N VAL A 92 31.53 9.86 17.48
CA VAL A 92 30.23 9.28 17.10
C VAL A 92 29.95 9.43 15.58
N TRP A 93 30.49 10.48 14.97
CA TRP A 93 30.34 10.77 13.55
C TRP A 93 31.49 10.24 12.70
N THR A 94 32.70 10.14 13.27
CA THR A 94 33.89 9.69 12.52
C THR A 94 34.18 8.20 12.66
N ALA A 95 33.43 7.48 13.49
CA ALA A 95 33.55 6.04 13.67
C ALA A 95 33.42 5.28 12.33
N ASP A 96 34.24 4.23 12.19
CA ASP A 96 34.25 3.31 11.05
C ASP A 96 34.27 3.98 9.67
N GLY A 97 35.08 5.05 9.54
CA GLY A 97 35.23 5.75 8.26
C GLY A 97 34.00 6.57 7.87
N ASN A 98 33.37 7.23 8.86
CA ASN A 98 32.14 8.01 8.69
C ASN A 98 30.91 7.14 8.38
N TYR A 99 30.71 6.01 9.07
CA TYR A 99 29.58 5.10 8.79
C TYR A 99 28.19 5.76 8.87
N PHE A 100 28.02 6.87 9.60
CA PHE A 100 26.74 7.53 9.88
C PHE A 100 25.88 7.87 8.63
N TRP A 101 26.49 8.08 7.47
CA TRP A 101 25.73 8.43 6.26
C TRP A 101 25.00 7.23 5.64
N ILE A 102 25.49 6.01 5.87
CA ILE A 102 24.89 4.78 5.34
C ILE A 102 23.48 4.57 5.89
N PRO A 103 23.24 4.47 7.21
CA PRO A 103 21.90 4.31 7.77
C PRO A 103 21.02 5.55 7.60
N LEU A 104 21.57 6.69 7.19
CA LEU A 104 20.80 7.89 6.86
C LEU A 104 20.24 7.85 5.43
N LEU A 105 21.07 7.48 4.44
CA LEU A 105 20.70 7.54 3.02
C LEU A 105 20.19 6.21 2.48
N ALA A 106 20.80 5.09 2.86
CA ALA A 106 20.45 3.77 2.31
C ALA A 106 18.99 3.38 2.57
N PRO A 107 18.41 3.61 3.78
CA PRO A 107 17.00 3.28 4.01
C PRO A 107 16.04 4.11 3.17
N VAL A 108 16.33 5.39 2.96
CA VAL A 108 15.48 6.28 2.16
C VAL A 108 15.47 5.82 0.70
N ILE A 109 16.65 5.53 0.15
CA ILE A 109 16.77 5.01 -1.22
C ILE A 109 16.06 3.66 -1.36
N GLY A 110 16.27 2.76 -0.40
CA GLY A 110 15.64 1.44 -0.39
C GLY A 110 14.12 1.52 -0.35
N VAL A 111 13.54 2.28 0.59
CA VAL A 111 12.07 2.41 0.71
C VAL A 111 11.47 3.00 -0.55
N VAL A 112 12.04 4.06 -1.11
CA VAL A 112 11.53 4.69 -2.34
C VAL A 112 11.58 3.73 -3.52
N ALA A 113 12.70 3.00 -3.68
CA ALA A 113 12.83 1.99 -4.73
C ALA A 113 11.83 0.84 -4.53
N GLY A 114 11.68 0.35 -3.29
CA GLY A 114 10.73 -0.71 -2.95
C GLY A 114 9.28 -0.33 -3.18
N SER A 115 8.85 0.86 -2.75
CA SER A 115 7.50 1.36 -2.98
C SER A 115 7.24 1.55 -4.48
N ALA A 116 8.20 2.09 -5.23
CA ALA A 116 8.06 2.23 -6.68
C ALA A 116 7.91 0.87 -7.38
N LEU A 117 8.68 -0.14 -6.96
CA LEU A 117 8.51 -1.51 -7.45
C LEU A 117 7.11 -2.05 -7.16
N TYR A 118 6.56 -1.82 -5.97
CA TYR A 118 5.21 -2.26 -5.64
C TYR A 118 4.15 -1.62 -6.57
N CYS A 119 4.20 -0.31 -6.76
CA CYS A 119 3.26 0.40 -7.63
C CYS A 119 3.35 -0.10 -9.09
N ILE A 120 4.57 -0.30 -9.60
CA ILE A 120 4.78 -0.71 -10.98
C ILE A 120 4.29 -2.13 -11.25
N PHE A 121 4.55 -3.06 -10.32
CA PHE A 121 4.32 -4.49 -10.56
C PHE A 121 3.00 -5.01 -9.98
N ILE A 122 2.50 -4.48 -8.87
CA ILE A 122 1.31 -5.00 -8.18
C ILE A 122 0.11 -4.08 -8.39
N GLU A 123 0.24 -2.79 -8.07
CA GLU A 123 -0.88 -1.85 -8.16
C GLU A 123 -1.41 -1.72 -9.59
N ASN A 124 -0.53 -1.71 -10.59
CA ASN A 124 -0.91 -1.72 -12.00
C ASN A 124 -1.66 -2.99 -12.46
N MET A 125 -1.62 -4.09 -11.69
CA MET A 125 -2.33 -5.33 -12.00
C MET A 125 -3.71 -5.40 -11.35
N HIS A 126 -4.09 -4.43 -10.51
CA HIS A 126 -5.39 -4.44 -9.86
C HIS A 126 -6.54 -4.18 -10.85
N PRO A 127 -7.63 -4.95 -10.80
CA PRO A 127 -8.81 -4.65 -11.58
C PRO A 127 -9.32 -3.25 -11.23
N ILE A 128 -9.71 -2.47 -12.23
CA ILE A 128 -10.38 -1.19 -12.02
C ILE A 128 -11.68 -1.50 -11.28
N ALA A 129 -11.76 -1.16 -10.00
CA ALA A 129 -12.99 -1.28 -9.25
C ALA A 129 -14.09 -0.47 -9.97
N PRO A 130 -15.28 -1.02 -10.19
CA PRO A 130 -16.34 -0.28 -10.85
C PRO A 130 -16.65 0.97 -10.02
N LEU A 131 -16.62 2.14 -10.67
CA LEU A 131 -16.77 3.47 -10.07
C LEU A 131 -18.14 3.71 -9.40
N ILE A 132 -18.98 2.68 -9.27
CA ILE A 132 -20.36 2.81 -8.83
C ILE A 132 -20.69 1.74 -7.79
N PRO A 133 -20.30 1.93 -6.52
CA PRO A 133 -20.78 1.11 -5.39
C PRO A 133 -22.28 1.26 -5.14
N GLU A 134 -22.87 2.39 -5.55
CA GLU A 134 -24.25 2.80 -5.19
C GLU A 134 -25.34 2.05 -5.98
N LEU A 135 -25.06 1.61 -7.22
CA LEU A 135 -26.08 0.95 -8.06
C LEU A 135 -26.28 -0.54 -7.70
N GLN A 136 -25.26 -1.19 -7.14
CA GLN A 136 -25.34 -2.61 -6.76
C GLN A 136 -26.25 -2.83 -5.54
N ASP A 137 -26.29 -1.89 -4.60
CA ASP A 137 -27.13 -1.97 -3.39
C ASP A 137 -28.63 -1.83 -3.75
N HIS A 138 -28.93 -0.95 -4.70
CA HIS A 138 -30.30 -0.72 -5.15
C HIS A 138 -30.87 -1.89 -5.99
N ASP A 139 -30.00 -2.61 -6.72
CA ASP A 139 -30.38 -3.81 -7.48
C ASP A 139 -30.62 -5.02 -6.58
N GLY A 140 -29.90 -5.12 -5.44
CA GLY A 140 -30.14 -6.14 -4.42
C GLY A 140 -31.51 -6.02 -3.75
N ILE A 141 -31.96 -4.80 -3.51
CA ILE A 141 -33.31 -4.51 -2.97
C ILE A 141 -34.40 -4.83 -4.00
N LEU A 142 -34.17 -4.53 -5.28
CA LEU A 142 -35.11 -4.89 -6.36
C LEU A 142 -35.19 -6.42 -6.57
N GLY A 143 -34.07 -7.13 -6.45
CA GLY A 143 -34.03 -8.60 -6.53
C GLY A 143 -34.75 -9.29 -5.38
N GLN A 144 -34.53 -8.85 -4.13
CA GLN A 144 -35.21 -9.42 -2.95
C GLN A 144 -36.70 -9.07 -2.90
N SER A 145 -37.09 -7.87 -3.33
CA SER A 145 -38.50 -7.48 -3.35
C SER A 145 -39.31 -8.25 -4.39
N GLN A 146 -38.68 -8.75 -5.46
CA GLN A 146 -39.32 -9.66 -6.42
C GLN A 146 -39.44 -11.09 -5.88
N GLU A 147 -38.42 -11.66 -5.25
CA GLU A 147 -38.49 -13.03 -4.73
C GLU A 147 -39.47 -13.18 -3.55
N HIS A 148 -39.51 -12.18 -2.64
CA HIS A 148 -40.41 -12.23 -1.48
C HIS A 148 -41.89 -12.09 -1.86
N SER A 149 -42.19 -11.53 -3.04
CA SER A 149 -43.56 -11.35 -3.54
C SER A 149 -44.08 -12.53 -4.35
N VAL A 150 -43.22 -13.47 -4.77
CA VAL A 150 -43.61 -14.61 -5.62
C VAL A 150 -44.11 -15.82 -4.80
N HIS A 151 -43.89 -15.83 -3.48
CA HIS A 151 -44.26 -16.97 -2.62
C HIS A 151 -45.56 -16.81 -1.82
N ARG A 152 -46.30 -15.72 -2.01
CA ARG A 152 -47.67 -15.55 -1.46
C ARG A 152 -48.62 -15.24 -2.62
N ASP A 153 -49.77 -15.89 -2.60
CA ASP A 153 -50.93 -15.70 -3.51
C ASP A 153 -51.05 -16.73 -4.66
N SER A 154 -51.13 -18.02 -4.28
CA SER A 154 -52.11 -18.91 -4.91
C SER A 154 -53.49 -18.54 -4.35
N ASP A 155 -54.26 -17.71 -5.06
CA ASP A 155 -55.74 -17.56 -5.06
C ASP A 155 -56.17 -16.09 -5.27
N GLY A 156 -56.34 -15.68 -6.53
CA GLY A 156 -56.88 -14.37 -6.93
C GLY A 156 -57.10 -14.25 -8.44
N PRO A 157 -58.12 -13.49 -8.91
CA PRO A 157 -58.65 -13.62 -10.27
C PRO A 157 -57.68 -13.08 -11.33
N LYS A 158 -57.70 -13.70 -12.53
CA LYS A 158 -56.86 -13.35 -13.69
C LYS A 158 -56.83 -11.84 -13.95
N GLN A 159 -55.64 -11.23 -13.83
CA GLN A 159 -55.39 -9.87 -14.28
C GLN A 159 -55.35 -9.78 -15.82
N PRO A 160 -55.82 -8.68 -16.42
CA PRO A 160 -55.78 -8.46 -17.86
C PRO A 160 -54.33 -8.18 -18.32
N ASN A 161 -53.99 -8.70 -19.50
CA ASN A 161 -52.65 -8.73 -20.08
C ASN A 161 -51.96 -7.35 -20.10
N THR A 162 -51.05 -7.09 -19.14
CA THR A 162 -50.14 -5.96 -19.22
C THR A 162 -48.98 -6.33 -20.14
N HIS A 163 -48.96 -5.73 -21.32
CA HIS A 163 -47.88 -5.88 -22.30
C HIS A 163 -46.54 -5.46 -21.65
N LYS A 164 -45.60 -6.41 -21.47
CA LYS A 164 -44.22 -6.04 -21.10
C LYS A 164 -43.62 -5.27 -22.28
N PRO A 165 -43.16 -4.03 -22.09
CA PRO A 165 -42.49 -3.32 -23.18
C PRO A 165 -41.20 -4.07 -23.53
N THR A 166 -41.02 -4.34 -24.82
CA THR A 166 -39.87 -5.09 -25.33
C THR A 166 -38.63 -4.19 -25.30
N VAL A 167 -37.44 -4.76 -25.09
CA VAL A 167 -36.15 -4.06 -24.95
C VAL A 167 -35.91 -3.00 -26.06
N SER A 168 -36.49 -3.20 -27.23
CA SER A 168 -36.48 -2.24 -28.35
C SER A 168 -37.16 -0.89 -28.06
N GLU A 169 -38.24 -0.86 -27.26
CA GLU A 169 -38.97 0.38 -26.93
C GLU A 169 -38.22 1.21 -25.87
N LEU A 170 -37.52 0.55 -24.96
CA LEU A 170 -36.67 1.20 -23.97
C LEU A 170 -35.41 1.81 -24.61
N GLN A 171 -34.81 1.13 -25.61
CA GLN A 171 -33.68 1.69 -26.35
C GLN A 171 -34.05 2.95 -27.15
N SER A 172 -35.27 3.02 -27.69
CA SER A 172 -35.76 4.24 -28.35
C SER A 172 -35.88 5.43 -27.39
N SER A 173 -36.33 5.18 -26.15
CA SER A 173 -36.54 6.24 -25.15
C SER A 173 -35.21 6.78 -24.59
N VAL A 174 -34.19 5.92 -24.48
CA VAL A 174 -32.84 6.32 -24.05
C VAL A 174 -32.13 7.16 -25.12
N HIS A 175 -32.34 6.85 -26.41
CA HIS A 175 -31.73 7.62 -27.50
C HIS A 175 -32.32 9.04 -27.63
N GLU A 176 -33.61 9.23 -27.30
CA GLU A 176 -34.27 10.54 -27.25
C GLU A 176 -33.76 11.38 -26.06
N LEU A 177 -33.54 10.75 -24.90
CA LEU A 177 -32.98 11.40 -23.71
C LEU A 177 -31.50 11.78 -23.86
N LEU A 178 -30.72 10.99 -24.59
CA LEU A 178 -29.29 11.26 -24.83
C LEU A 178 -29.04 12.29 -25.96
N GLY A 179 -30.02 12.58 -26.80
CA GLY A 179 -29.95 13.67 -27.79
C GLY A 179 -30.12 15.07 -27.18
N GLY A 180 -30.73 15.18 -25.99
CA GLY A 180 -31.16 16.45 -25.40
C GLY A 180 -30.17 17.13 -24.44
N LYS A 181 -29.01 16.54 -24.14
CA LYS A 181 -28.12 17.06 -23.08
C LYS A 181 -26.63 17.05 -23.44
N ALA A 182 -26.30 17.46 -24.66
CA ALA A 182 -24.95 17.90 -25.01
C ALA A 182 -24.73 19.35 -24.55
N ARG A 183 -24.46 19.59 -23.25
CA ARG A 183 -23.83 20.85 -22.83
C ARG A 183 -23.04 20.71 -21.53
N ALA A 184 -21.72 20.87 -21.69
CA ALA A 184 -20.70 21.24 -20.70
C ALA A 184 -20.29 20.18 -19.65
N VAL A 185 -19.34 19.34 -20.02
CA VAL A 185 -18.32 18.82 -19.08
C VAL A 185 -16.96 19.27 -19.61
N THR A 186 -16.45 20.36 -19.05
CA THR A 186 -15.03 20.74 -19.14
C THR A 186 -14.21 19.81 -18.24
N PRO A 187 -13.01 19.37 -18.65
CA PRO A 187 -12.16 18.51 -17.84
C PRO A 187 -11.46 19.32 -16.72
N LEU A 188 -11.44 18.76 -15.50
CA LEU A 188 -10.61 19.23 -14.38
C LEU A 188 -9.16 18.75 -14.60
N PRO A 189 -8.12 19.55 -14.27
CA PRO A 189 -6.75 19.20 -14.63
C PRO A 189 -6.15 18.16 -13.69
N THR A 190 -5.35 17.30 -14.31
CA THR A 190 -4.31 16.44 -13.75
C THR A 190 -3.39 17.24 -12.81
N ALA A 191 -3.17 16.71 -11.61
CA ALA A 191 -2.03 17.09 -10.78
C ALA A 191 -1.29 15.82 -10.36
N CYS A 192 0.00 15.84 -10.66
CA CYS A 192 1.04 14.92 -10.20
C CYS A 192 1.16 14.87 -8.68
#